data_AF-A0A9Q1LCE5-F1
#
_entry.id   AF-A0A9Q1LCE5-F1
#
_cell.length_a   1.000
_cell.length_b   1.000
_cell.length_c   1.000
_cell.angle_alpha   90.00
_cell.angle_beta   90.00
_cell.angle_gamma   90.00
#
_symmetry.space_group_name_H-M   'P 1'
#
loop_
_entity.id
_entity.type
_entity.pdbx_description
1 polymer ?
#
loop_
_entity_poly.entity_id
_entity_poly.type
_entity_poly.pdbx_seq_one_letter_code
_entity_poly.pdbx_strand_id
1 'polypeptide(L)'
;MGGARTVQDIRPPSLDSTSQPQPCSMELPGPQFDYLEKALDKFDDGPFFLGQFSQVDIVYAPFIERFQIFLGEMFKYDITSGRIKLAKWIEEVNKLDGHKQTKVDPKIMVDLYKKKYLA
;
A
#
# COMPACT_ATOMS: atom_id res chain seq x y z
N MET A 1 61.28 -0.76 2.53
CA MET A 1 60.14 -0.25 3.31
C MET A 1 58.88 -0.94 2.82
N GLY A 2 58.21 -1.69 3.70
CA GLY A 2 57.01 -2.46 3.37
C GLY A 2 56.72 -3.43 4.51
N GLY A 3 56.17 -2.90 5.60
CA GLY A 3 55.93 -3.63 6.84
C GLY A 3 54.89 -4.74 6.64
N ALA A 4 55.24 -5.96 7.05
CA ALA A 4 54.33 -7.09 7.13
C ALA A 4 53.27 -6.82 8.20
N ARG A 5 51.99 -6.83 7.81
CA ARG A 5 50.87 -6.77 8.76
C ARG A 5 50.69 -8.15 9.39
N THR A 6 50.80 -8.21 10.71
CA THR A 6 50.58 -9.41 11.53
C THR A 6 49.08 -9.73 11.65
N VAL A 7 48.77 -11.03 11.75
CA VAL A 7 47.42 -11.64 11.82
C VAL A 7 46.61 -11.20 13.06
N GLN A 8 47.16 -10.34 13.93
CA GLN A 8 46.51 -9.85 15.14
C GLN A 8 45.66 -8.57 14.95
N ASP A 9 45.68 -7.95 13.75
CA ASP A 9 44.88 -6.74 13.44
C ASP A 9 43.48 -7.03 12.88
N ILE A 10 43.07 -8.30 12.75
CA ILE A 10 41.70 -8.65 12.35
C ILE A 10 40.85 -8.80 13.62
N ARG A 11 40.54 -7.67 14.26
CA ARG A 11 39.45 -7.63 15.24
C ARG A 11 38.13 -7.78 14.46
N PRO A 12 37.26 -8.76 14.74
CA PRO A 12 35.94 -8.81 14.12
C PRO A 12 35.20 -7.52 14.47
N PRO A 13 34.37 -6.97 13.57
CA PRO A 13 33.57 -5.80 13.88
C PRO A 13 32.75 -6.14 15.13
N SER A 14 32.88 -5.34 16.17
CA SER A 14 31.99 -5.43 17.33
C SER A 14 30.56 -5.35 16.83
N LEU A 15 29.76 -6.39 17.11
CA LEU A 15 28.32 -6.34 16.98
C LEU A 15 27.82 -5.19 17.85
N ASP A 16 27.53 -4.06 17.22
CA ASP A 16 26.81 -2.96 17.86
C ASP A 16 25.42 -3.49 18.26
N SER A 17 25.21 -3.53 19.57
CA SER A 17 24.00 -3.96 20.26
C SER A 17 22.76 -3.09 19.98
N THR A 18 22.87 -2.11 19.09
CA THR A 18 21.79 -1.17 18.71
C THR A 18 21.23 -1.46 17.32
N SER A 19 21.30 -2.71 16.85
CA SER A 19 20.54 -3.14 15.69
C SER A 19 19.07 -3.32 16.10
N GLN A 20 18.34 -2.21 16.21
CA GLN A 20 16.88 -2.25 16.03
C GLN A 20 16.59 -3.09 14.79
N PRO A 21 15.56 -3.96 14.81
CA PRO A 21 15.19 -4.72 13.63
C PRO A 21 15.00 -3.70 12.50
N GLN A 22 15.86 -3.78 11.49
CA GLN A 22 15.65 -3.06 10.25
C GLN A 22 14.22 -3.45 9.82
N PRO A 23 13.29 -2.50 9.60
CA PRO A 23 12.01 -2.88 9.03
C PRO A 23 12.35 -3.62 7.75
N CYS A 24 12.03 -4.92 7.71
CA CYS A 24 12.14 -5.75 6.52
C CYS A 24 11.67 -4.88 5.37
N SER A 25 12.52 -4.63 4.37
CA SER A 25 12.33 -3.59 3.36
C SER A 25 10.95 -3.74 2.70
N MET A 26 9.96 -3.12 3.31
CA MET A 26 8.58 -3.11 2.86
C MET A 26 8.61 -2.13 1.73
N GLU A 27 8.77 -2.65 0.51
CA GLU A 27 8.52 -1.84 -0.67
C GLU A 27 7.14 -1.21 -0.50
N LEU A 28 7.11 0.13 -0.41
CA LEU A 28 5.87 0.88 -0.27
C LEU A 28 4.94 0.45 -1.42
N PRO A 29 3.63 0.29 -1.19
CA PRO A 29 2.68 -0.23 -2.19
C PRO A 29 2.42 0.74 -3.36
N GLY A 30 3.23 1.80 -3.48
CA GLY A 30 3.10 2.86 -4.47
C GLY A 30 3.05 2.35 -5.90
N PRO A 31 3.98 1.48 -6.36
CA PRO A 31 3.98 0.97 -7.73
C PRO A 31 2.67 0.27 -8.12
N GLN A 32 2.01 -0.42 -7.18
CA GLN A 32 0.74 -1.11 -7.43
C GLN A 32 -0.40 -0.10 -7.63
N PHE A 33 -0.44 0.96 -6.83
CA PHE A 33 -1.43 2.02 -7.01
C PHE A 33 -1.13 2.88 -8.25
N ASP A 34 0.14 3.08 -8.61
CA ASP A 34 0.54 3.76 -9.85
C ASP A 34 0.09 2.97 -11.09
N TYR A 35 0.11 1.63 -11.01
CA TYR A 35 -0.46 0.77 -12.04
C TYR A 35 -1.98 0.97 -12.18
N LEU A 36 -2.71 1.11 -11.07
CA LEU A 36 -4.15 1.40 -11.11
C LEU A 36 -4.45 2.79 -11.67
N GLU A 37 -3.66 3.80 -11.31
CA GLU A 37 -3.76 5.16 -11.90
C GLU A 37 -3.62 5.09 -13.42
N LYS A 38 -2.60 4.36 -13.91
CA LYS A 38 -2.40 4.16 -15.35
C LYS A 38 -3.52 3.36 -16.00
N ALA A 39 -4.07 2.35 -15.31
CA ALA A 39 -5.19 1.57 -15.83
C ALA A 39 -6.45 2.42 -16.00
N LEU A 40 -6.71 3.33 -15.05
CA LEU A 40 -7.82 4.30 -15.11
C LEU A 40 -7.59 5.39 -16.18
N ASP A 41 -6.39 5.51 -16.73
CA ASP A 41 -6.08 6.41 -17.85
C ASP A 41 -6.37 5.80 -19.23
N LYS A 42 -6.64 4.49 -19.29
CA LYS A 42 -6.71 3.76 -20.56
C LYS A 42 -7.95 4.09 -21.40
N PHE A 43 -9.07 4.40 -20.75
CA PHE A 43 -10.35 4.68 -21.41
C PHE A 43 -10.81 6.09 -21.03
N ASP A 44 -11.30 6.84 -22.02
CA ASP A 44 -11.72 8.24 -21.89
C ASP A 44 -13.23 8.41 -21.67
N ASP A 45 -14.01 7.33 -21.79
CA ASP A 45 -15.47 7.31 -21.65
C ASP A 45 -15.99 7.39 -20.20
N GLY A 46 -15.11 7.62 -19.22
CA GLY A 46 -15.49 7.87 -17.84
C GLY A 46 -14.45 7.45 -16.79
N PRO A 47 -14.78 7.59 -15.50
CA PRO A 47 -13.83 7.45 -14.40
C PRO A 47 -13.63 6.01 -13.91
N PHE A 48 -14.15 5.01 -14.64
CA PHE A 48 -14.09 3.59 -14.27
C PHE A 48 -13.01 2.84 -15.06
N PHE A 49 -12.62 1.65 -14.60
CA PHE A 49 -11.53 0.89 -15.23
C PHE A 49 -11.74 0.57 -16.71
N LEU A 50 -13.00 0.49 -17.16
CA LEU A 50 -13.38 0.29 -18.56
C LEU A 50 -14.13 1.51 -19.13
N GLY A 51 -13.88 2.70 -18.60
CA GLY A 51 -14.61 3.94 -18.91
C GLY A 51 -15.94 4.03 -18.15
N GLN A 52 -16.82 3.04 -18.36
CA GLN A 52 -18.10 2.91 -17.66
C GLN A 52 -18.05 1.89 -16.52
N PHE A 53 -18.97 2.02 -15.56
CA PHE A 53 -19.04 1.12 -14.41
C PHE A 53 -19.21 -0.33 -14.85
N SER A 54 -18.38 -1.21 -14.31
CA SER A 54 -18.27 -2.59 -14.76
C SER A 54 -17.99 -3.56 -13.60
N GLN A 55 -17.96 -4.85 -13.90
CA GLN A 55 -17.55 -5.87 -12.92
C GLN A 55 -16.12 -5.68 -12.42
N VAL A 56 -15.24 -5.07 -13.21
CA VAL A 56 -13.86 -4.78 -12.78
C VAL A 56 -13.89 -3.85 -11.56
N ASP A 57 -14.71 -2.81 -11.60
CA ASP A 57 -14.88 -1.87 -10.49
C ASP A 57 -15.44 -2.56 -9.26
N ILE A 58 -16.43 -3.45 -9.43
CA ILE A 58 -17.01 -4.26 -8.34
C ILE A 58 -15.96 -5.13 -7.65
N VAL A 59 -15.07 -5.76 -8.43
CA VAL A 59 -14.02 -6.63 -7.90
C VAL A 59 -12.99 -5.83 -7.11
N TYR A 60 -12.57 -4.65 -7.60
CA TYR A 60 -11.53 -3.85 -6.96
C TYR A 60 -12.03 -2.96 -5.80
N ALA A 61 -13.26 -2.48 -5.85
CA ALA A 61 -13.88 -1.63 -4.82
C ALA A 61 -13.60 -2.09 -3.37
N PRO A 62 -13.91 -3.35 -2.98
CA PRO A 62 -13.69 -3.78 -1.60
C PRO A 62 -12.21 -3.83 -1.21
N PHE A 63 -11.29 -4.11 -2.14
CA PHE A 63 -9.86 -4.15 -1.81
C PHE A 63 -9.30 -2.75 -1.63
N ILE A 64 -9.61 -1.83 -2.54
CA ILE A 64 -9.13 -0.45 -2.46
C ILE A 64 -9.67 0.25 -1.21
N GLU A 65 -10.95 0.06 -0.88
CA GLU A 65 -11.54 0.56 0.38
C GLU A 65 -10.77 0.06 1.61
N ARG A 66 -10.52 -1.25 1.68
CA ARG A 66 -9.82 -1.88 2.82
C ARG A 66 -8.37 -1.43 2.93
N PHE A 67 -7.67 -1.32 1.80
CA PHE A 67 -6.30 -0.81 1.79
C PHE A 67 -6.23 0.65 2.15
N GLN A 68 -7.18 1.49 1.73
CA GLN A 68 -7.25 2.89 2.14
C GLN A 68 -7.36 3.01 3.66
N ILE A 69 -8.24 2.24 4.29
CA ILE A 69 -8.41 2.21 5.75
C ILE A 69 -7.14 1.72 6.44
N PHE A 70 -6.63 0.56 6.04
CA PHE A 70 -5.51 -0.08 6.72
C PHE A 70 -4.19 0.68 6.55
N LEU A 71 -3.85 1.08 5.33
CA LEU A 71 -2.61 1.80 5.04
C LEU A 71 -2.62 3.21 5.61
N GLY A 72 -3.78 3.88 5.57
CA GLY A 72 -3.97 5.18 6.20
C GLY A 72 -3.81 5.12 7.72
N GLU A 73 -4.40 4.12 8.38
CA GLU A 73 -4.34 4.03 9.84
C GLU A 73 -2.95 3.61 10.34
N MET A 74 -2.39 2.55 9.76
CA MET A 74 -1.16 1.90 10.26
C MET A 74 0.13 2.55 9.76
N PHE A 75 0.14 3.00 8.51
CA PHE A 75 1.35 3.49 7.84
C PHE A 75 1.29 4.99 7.51
N LYS A 76 0.17 5.66 7.85
CA LYS A 76 -0.10 7.06 7.48
C LYS A 76 0.10 7.30 5.98
N TYR A 77 -0.22 6.29 5.18
CA TYR A 77 -0.02 6.29 3.74
C TYR A 77 -1.32 6.65 3.03
N ASP A 78 -1.32 7.76 2.30
CA ASP A 78 -2.43 8.17 1.45
C ASP A 78 -2.28 7.56 0.04
N ILE A 79 -3.16 6.59 -0.27
CA ILE A 79 -3.17 5.90 -1.56
C ILE A 79 -3.55 6.83 -2.72
N THR A 80 -4.14 8.00 -2.45
CA THR A 80 -4.59 8.95 -3.47
C THR A 80 -3.56 10.03 -3.80
N SER A 81 -2.51 10.15 -2.99
CA SER A 81 -1.46 11.15 -3.20
C SER A 81 -0.76 10.91 -4.55
N GLY A 82 -0.81 11.91 -5.44
CA GLY A 82 -0.28 11.82 -6.80
C GLY A 82 -1.11 10.97 -7.78
N ARG A 83 -2.30 10.49 -7.37
CA ARG A 83 -3.16 9.57 -8.16
C ARG A 83 -4.57 10.11 -8.29
N ILE A 84 -4.72 11.10 -9.16
CA ILE A 84 -5.95 11.89 -9.31
C ILE A 84 -7.07 11.03 -9.89
N LYS A 85 -6.77 10.11 -10.81
CA LYS A 85 -7.80 9.21 -11.39
C LYS A 85 -8.27 8.19 -10.37
N LEU A 86 -7.35 7.64 -9.56
CA LEU A 86 -7.72 6.76 -8.46
C LEU A 86 -8.59 7.48 -7.42
N ALA A 87 -8.25 8.72 -7.05
CA ALA A 87 -9.11 9.55 -6.19
C ALA A 87 -10.51 9.72 -6.79
N LYS A 88 -10.60 10.02 -8.08
CA LYS A 88 -11.87 10.20 -8.78
C LYS A 88 -12.68 8.91 -8.83
N TRP A 89 -12.04 7.77 -9.12
CA TRP A 89 -12.66 6.46 -9.11
C TRP A 89 -13.24 6.12 -7.72
N ILE A 90 -12.50 6.36 -6.64
CA ILE A 90 -12.99 6.16 -5.27
C ILE A 90 -14.21 7.06 -4.99
N GLU A 91 -14.19 8.32 -5.42
CA GLU A 91 -15.32 9.24 -5.26
C GLU A 91 -16.59 8.71 -5.93
N GLU A 92 -16.50 8.25 -7.18
CA GLU A 92 -17.64 7.75 -7.94
C GLU A 92 -18.16 6.40 -7.43
N VAL A 93 -17.25 5.47 -7.07
CA VAL A 93 -17.64 4.18 -6.46
C VAL A 93 -18.36 4.39 -5.14
N ASN A 94 -17.96 5.37 -4.33
CA ASN A 94 -18.66 5.71 -3.07
C ASN A 94 -20.07 6.26 -3.26
N LYS A 95 -20.43 6.72 -4.46
CA LYS A 95 -21.81 7.17 -4.77
C LYS A 95 -22.75 6.01 -5.04
N LEU A 96 -22.23 4.83 -5.40
CA LEU A 96 -23.02 3.65 -5.74
C LEU A 96 -23.70 3.07 -4.50
N ASP A 97 -25.03 2.98 -4.53
CA ASP A 97 -25.81 2.51 -3.39
C ASP A 97 -25.52 1.04 -3.02
N GLY A 98 -25.22 0.20 -4.02
CA GLY A 98 -24.81 -1.18 -3.79
C GLY A 98 -23.47 -1.27 -3.04
N HIS A 99 -22.53 -0.37 -3.32
CA HIS A 99 -21.24 -0.36 -2.62
C HIS A 99 -21.40 0.14 -1.18
N LYS A 100 -22.16 1.21 -0.94
CA LYS A 100 -22.41 1.78 0.40
C LYS A 100 -22.92 0.74 1.39
N GLN A 101 -23.81 -0.16 0.94
CA GLN A 101 -24.38 -1.22 1.78
C GLN A 101 -23.38 -2.31 2.19
N THR A 102 -22.27 -2.42 1.46
CA THR A 102 -21.27 -3.48 1.66
C THR A 102 -20.01 -3.01 2.39
N LYS A 103 -19.93 -1.71 2.74
CA LYS A 103 -18.75 -1.14 3.41
C LYS A 103 -18.57 -1.74 4.79
N VAL A 104 -17.32 -2.01 5.13
CA VAL A 104 -16.95 -2.58 6.42
C VAL A 104 -16.66 -1.47 7.42
N ASP A 105 -16.99 -1.69 8.70
CA ASP A 105 -16.59 -0.75 9.76
C ASP A 105 -15.05 -0.62 9.79
N PRO A 106 -14.50 0.62 9.72
CA PRO A 106 -13.06 0.81 9.65
C PRO A 106 -12.28 0.24 10.85
N LYS A 107 -12.85 0.27 12.07
CA LYS A 107 -12.18 -0.23 13.27
C LYS A 107 -12.08 -1.75 13.22
N ILE A 108 -13.20 -2.42 12.89
CA ILE A 108 -13.22 -3.88 12.69
C ILE A 108 -12.19 -4.28 11.63
N MET A 109 -12.10 -3.51 10.54
CA MET A 109 -11.18 -3.80 9.45
C MET A 109 -9.71 -3.72 9.88
N VAL A 110 -9.33 -2.66 10.61
CA VAL A 110 -7.97 -2.48 11.13
C VAL A 110 -7.61 -3.60 12.11
N ASP A 111 -8.51 -3.95 13.03
CA ASP A 111 -8.26 -4.99 14.03
C ASP A 111 -8.09 -6.37 13.39
N LEU A 112 -8.91 -6.69 12.38
CA LEU A 112 -8.79 -7.93 11.61
C LEU A 112 -7.44 -8.03 10.90
N TYR A 113 -6.97 -6.94 10.26
CA TYR A 113 -5.70 -6.97 9.53
C TYR A 113 -4.48 -6.96 10.44
N LYS A 114 -4.55 -6.26 11.58
CA LYS A 114 -3.53 -6.39 12.64
C LYS A 114 -3.39 -7.84 13.08
N LYS A 115 -4.50 -8.50 13.42
CA LYS A 115 -4.50 -9.92 13.82
C LYS A 115 -3.99 -10.85 12.73
N LYS A 116 -4.26 -10.54 11.45
CA LYS A 116 -3.93 -11.44 10.34
C LYS A 116 -2.48 -11.31 9.86
N TYR A 117 -1.90 -10.11 9.91
CA TYR A 117 -0.63 -9.82 9.25
C TYR A 117 0.45 -9.25 10.18
N LEU A 118 0.10 -8.81 11.40
CA LEU A 118 1.03 -8.15 12.33
C LEU A 118 1.12 -8.85 13.71
N ALA A 119 0.36 -9.92 13.94
CA ALA A 119 0.33 -10.70 15.17
C ALA A 119 1.05 -12.03 15.03
#